data_AF-A0A9P5M8M5-F1
#
_entry.id   AF-A0A9P5M8M5-F1
#
_cell.length_a   1.000
_cell.length_b   1.000
_cell.length_c   1.000
_cell.angle_alpha   90.00
_cell.angle_beta   90.00
_cell.angle_gamma   90.00
#
_symmetry.space_group_name_H-M   'P 1'
#
loop_
_entity.id
_entity.type
_entity.pdbx_description
1 polymer ?
#
loop_
_entity_poly.entity_id
_entity_poly.type
_entity_poly.pdbx_seq_one_letter_code
_entity_poly.pdbx_strand_id
1 'polypeptide(L)'
;PDLVIPRGSDPIAEYRNPALFPSMFPTLFPYGIGGFDDDTRDAPILFQKHIEYLLDLADRRFSLHRSFVFVALNIYQRRTAHLHTSLTVKKSSFDSIAPKLAKMSAERLDRVARHLEKGGKESELSGEDRDVLTLMREVSTISSRIPGSSSAKLHLRNEIRAY
;
A
#
# COMPACT_ATOMS: atom_id res chain seq x y z
N PRO A 1 1.60 22.75 -28.74
CA PRO A 1 1.19 23.15 -27.37
C PRO A 1 2.35 22.94 -26.40
N ASP A 2 2.75 23.99 -25.68
CA ASP A 2 3.81 23.90 -24.69
C ASP A 2 3.36 23.04 -23.51
N LEU A 3 4.07 21.94 -23.27
CA LEU A 3 3.82 21.03 -22.16
C LEU A 3 4.36 21.68 -20.88
N VAL A 4 3.52 22.46 -20.20
CA VAL A 4 3.86 23.03 -18.89
C VAL A 4 3.81 21.91 -17.86
N ILE A 5 4.97 21.45 -17.39
CA ILE A 5 5.08 20.46 -16.31
C ILE A 5 5.16 21.23 -14.98
N PRO A 6 4.10 21.23 -14.15
CA PRO A 6 4.12 21.92 -12.86
C PRO A 6 5.15 21.26 -11.91
N ARG A 7 5.98 22.09 -11.26
CA ARG A 7 6.95 21.70 -10.24
C ARG A 7 6.64 22.43 -8.93
N GLY A 8 6.70 21.72 -7.80
CA GLY A 8 6.47 22.26 -6.47
C GLY A 8 7.51 21.76 -5.47
N SER A 9 7.82 22.57 -4.47
CA SER A 9 8.62 22.18 -3.30
C SER A 9 7.81 21.43 -2.26
N ASP A 10 6.49 21.62 -2.26
CA ASP A 10 5.59 21.08 -1.24
C ASP A 10 4.95 19.78 -1.69
N PRO A 11 4.80 18.79 -0.78
CA PRO A 11 4.06 17.57 -1.07
C PRO A 11 2.60 17.88 -1.44
N ILE A 12 2.12 17.26 -2.51
CA ILE A 12 0.74 17.38 -2.97
C ILE A 12 -0.10 16.27 -2.34
N ALA A 13 -1.32 16.60 -1.90
CA ALA A 13 -2.25 15.61 -1.35
C ALA A 13 -2.66 14.57 -2.41
N GLU A 14 -2.62 13.29 -2.02
CA GLU A 14 -3.08 12.19 -2.86
C GLU A 14 -4.60 12.02 -2.85
N TYR A 15 -5.23 12.21 -1.69
CA TYR A 15 -6.68 12.05 -1.50
C TYR A 15 -7.42 13.33 -1.86
N ARG A 16 -8.62 13.19 -2.45
CA ARG A 16 -9.50 14.33 -2.79
C ARG A 16 -8.78 15.37 -3.67
N ASN A 17 -7.99 14.88 -4.62
CA ASN A 17 -7.25 15.71 -5.55
C ASN A 17 -7.58 15.31 -6.99
N PRO A 18 -8.67 15.85 -7.57
CA PRO A 18 -9.08 15.54 -8.93
C PRO A 18 -8.06 15.97 -9.98
N ALA A 19 -7.19 16.93 -9.68
CA ALA A 19 -6.15 17.38 -10.61
C ALA A 19 -4.92 16.46 -10.64
N LEU A 20 -4.76 15.54 -9.68
CA LEU A 20 -3.52 14.77 -9.49
C LEU A 20 -3.15 13.93 -10.73
N PHE A 21 -4.05 13.07 -11.18
CA PHE A 21 -3.79 12.19 -12.33
C PHE A 21 -3.74 12.93 -13.66
N PRO A 22 -4.65 13.89 -13.94
CA PRO A 22 -4.54 14.69 -15.14
C PRO A 22 -3.23 15.48 -15.23
N SER A 23 -2.72 15.98 -14.10
CA SER A 23 -1.42 16.68 -14.05
C SER A 23 -0.23 15.73 -14.22
N MET A 24 -0.29 14.51 -13.70
CA MET A 24 0.79 13.51 -13.85
C MET A 24 0.86 12.91 -15.25
N PHE A 25 -0.29 12.78 -15.93
CA PHE A 25 -0.40 12.09 -17.22
C PHE A 25 -1.15 12.93 -18.26
N PRO A 26 -0.62 14.10 -18.67
CA PRO A 26 -1.28 14.99 -19.62
C PRO A 26 -1.55 14.32 -20.98
N THR A 27 -0.75 13.32 -21.37
CA THR A 27 -0.97 12.52 -22.59
C THR A 27 -2.18 11.57 -22.47
N LEU A 28 -2.52 11.13 -21.26
CA LEU A 28 -3.68 10.29 -20.99
C LEU A 28 -4.92 11.12 -20.61
N PHE A 29 -4.74 12.36 -20.18
CA PHE A 29 -5.81 13.30 -19.82
C PHE A 29 -5.59 14.63 -20.55
N PRO A 30 -5.78 14.68 -21.88
CA PRO A 30 -5.39 15.83 -22.70
C PRO A 30 -6.13 17.13 -22.35
N TYR A 31 -7.28 17.02 -21.69
CA TYR A 31 -8.10 18.15 -21.27
C TYR A 31 -7.92 18.53 -19.79
N GLY A 32 -7.04 17.85 -19.04
CA GLY A 32 -6.83 18.12 -17.62
C GLY A 32 -8.00 17.71 -16.70
N ILE A 33 -9.01 17.02 -17.23
CA ILE A 33 -10.23 16.60 -16.53
C ILE A 33 -10.32 15.07 -16.42
N GLY A 34 -11.29 14.57 -15.65
CA GLY A 34 -11.54 13.13 -15.51
C GLY A 34 -10.63 12.43 -14.50
N GLY A 35 -10.02 13.17 -13.57
CA GLY A 35 -9.21 12.60 -12.50
C GLY A 35 -10.02 11.87 -11.43
N PHE A 36 -9.32 11.34 -10.42
CA PHE A 36 -9.90 10.54 -9.34
C PHE A 36 -10.37 11.41 -8.18
N ASP A 37 -11.24 10.86 -7.31
CA ASP A 37 -11.73 11.55 -6.10
C ASP A 37 -12.32 12.95 -6.37
N ASP A 38 -13.02 13.10 -7.50
CA ASP A 38 -13.75 14.31 -7.86
C ASP A 38 -15.08 14.34 -7.09
N ASP A 39 -15.22 15.34 -6.22
CA ASP A 39 -16.39 15.57 -5.37
C ASP A 39 -17.52 16.30 -6.09
N THR A 40 -17.27 16.84 -7.29
CA THR A 40 -18.28 17.47 -8.14
C THR A 40 -19.17 16.46 -8.87
N ARG A 41 -18.82 15.17 -8.84
CA ARG A 41 -19.61 14.10 -9.45
C ARG A 41 -20.88 13.80 -8.66
N ASP A 42 -22.00 13.66 -9.37
CA ASP A 42 -23.28 13.26 -8.77
C ASP A 42 -23.20 11.92 -8.03
N ALA A 43 -22.42 10.97 -8.58
CA ALA A 43 -22.20 9.65 -7.98
C ALA A 43 -20.71 9.47 -7.63
N PRO A 44 -20.37 9.15 -6.37
CA PRO A 44 -19.00 8.91 -5.98
C PRO A 44 -18.49 7.61 -6.62
N ILE A 45 -17.32 7.67 -7.25
CA ILE A 45 -16.66 6.51 -7.86
C ILE A 45 -15.46 6.14 -7.01
N LEU A 46 -15.41 4.89 -6.55
CA LEU A 46 -14.27 4.36 -5.81
C LEU A 46 -13.02 4.36 -6.71
N PHE A 47 -11.87 4.68 -6.11
CA PHE A 47 -10.58 4.72 -6.80
C PHE A 47 -10.29 3.44 -7.61
N GLN A 48 -10.50 2.27 -6.99
CA GLN A 48 -10.32 0.98 -7.65
C GLN A 48 -11.24 0.82 -8.87
N LYS A 49 -12.53 1.13 -8.73
CA LYS A 49 -13.52 1.02 -9.80
C LYS A 49 -13.18 1.92 -10.98
N HIS A 50 -12.69 3.13 -10.70
CA HIS A 50 -12.27 4.05 -11.74
C HIS A 50 -11.00 3.55 -12.47
N ILE A 51 -10.03 2.96 -11.76
CA ILE A 51 -8.85 2.34 -12.40
C ILE A 51 -9.26 1.18 -13.29
N GLU A 52 -10.08 0.25 -12.77
CA GLU A 52 -10.60 -0.90 -13.54
C GLU A 52 -11.23 -0.42 -14.85
N TYR A 53 -12.13 0.57 -14.77
CA TYR A 53 -12.74 1.17 -15.94
C TYR A 53 -11.72 1.73 -16.94
N LEU A 54 -10.72 2.50 -16.50
CA LEU A 54 -9.71 3.09 -17.39
C LEU A 54 -8.82 2.02 -18.05
N LEU A 55 -8.54 0.92 -17.35
CA LEU A 55 -7.75 -0.19 -17.89
C LEU A 55 -8.53 -1.05 -18.88
N ASP A 56 -9.86 -1.15 -18.71
CA ASP A 56 -10.78 -1.93 -19.54
C ASP A 56 -11.36 -1.13 -20.73
N LEU A 57 -10.93 0.12 -20.92
CA LEU A 57 -11.30 0.90 -22.11
C LEU A 57 -10.89 0.19 -23.40
N ALA A 58 -11.75 0.27 -24.42
CA ALA A 58 -11.43 -0.21 -25.76
C ALA A 58 -10.16 0.44 -26.33
N ASP A 59 -9.96 1.73 -26.02
CA ASP A 59 -8.67 2.39 -26.18
C ASP A 59 -7.71 1.95 -25.07
N ARG A 60 -6.75 1.11 -25.46
CA ARG A 60 -5.77 0.51 -24.56
C ARG A 60 -4.71 1.47 -24.05
N ARG A 61 -4.78 2.78 -24.35
CA ARG A 61 -3.76 3.77 -23.97
C ARG A 61 -3.37 3.73 -22.49
N PHE A 62 -4.34 3.55 -21.59
CA PHE A 62 -4.07 3.47 -20.15
C PHE A 62 -3.37 2.15 -19.77
N SER A 63 -3.86 1.04 -20.30
CA SER A 63 -3.28 -0.30 -20.05
C SER A 63 -1.87 -0.46 -20.63
N LEU A 64 -1.55 0.25 -21.71
CA LEU A 64 -0.25 0.18 -22.39
C LEU A 64 0.71 1.30 -21.98
N HIS A 65 0.27 2.27 -21.18
CA HIS A 65 1.12 3.38 -20.75
C HIS A 65 2.20 2.90 -19.78
N ARG A 66 3.46 3.23 -20.08
CA ARG A 66 4.66 2.68 -19.40
C ARG A 66 4.65 2.80 -17.88
N SER A 67 4.09 3.88 -17.34
CA SER A 67 4.12 4.17 -15.90
C SER A 67 2.74 4.27 -15.25
N PHE A 68 1.65 4.32 -16.01
CA PHE A 68 0.31 4.60 -15.45
C PHE A 68 -0.12 3.46 -14.52
N VAL A 69 -0.06 2.22 -15.02
CA VAL A 69 -0.45 1.02 -14.27
C VAL A 69 0.34 0.90 -12.98
N PHE A 70 1.64 1.18 -13.03
CA PHE A 70 2.51 1.13 -11.85
C PHE A 70 2.13 2.18 -10.80
N VAL A 71 1.93 3.44 -11.21
CA VAL A 71 1.54 4.53 -10.29
C VAL A 71 0.16 4.28 -9.70
N ALA A 72 -0.81 3.88 -10.53
CA ALA A 72 -2.16 3.56 -10.10
C ALA A 72 -2.19 2.40 -9.09
N LEU A 73 -1.44 1.32 -9.37
CA LEU A 73 -1.31 0.18 -8.47
C LEU A 73 -0.61 0.56 -7.15
N ASN A 74 0.45 1.37 -7.22
CA ASN A 74 1.18 1.82 -6.03
C ASN A 74 0.29 2.66 -5.10
N ILE A 75 -0.49 3.59 -5.66
CA ILE A 75 -1.48 4.36 -4.91
C ILE A 75 -2.54 3.43 -4.33
N TYR A 76 -3.08 2.49 -5.11
CA TYR A 76 -4.08 1.53 -4.64
C TYR A 76 -3.57 0.68 -3.46
N GLN A 77 -2.35 0.16 -3.55
CA GLN A 77 -1.71 -0.61 -2.48
C GLN A 77 -1.51 0.24 -1.23
N ARG A 78 -1.06 1.49 -1.37
CA ARG A 78 -0.87 2.42 -0.25
C ARG A 78 -2.20 2.76 0.43
N ARG A 79 -3.26 3.06 -0.32
CA ARG A 79 -4.61 3.31 0.22
C ARG A 79 -5.15 2.09 0.97
N THR A 80 -4.98 0.90 0.39
CA THR A 80 -5.37 -0.37 1.01
C THR A 80 -4.61 -0.60 2.31
N ALA A 81 -3.29 -0.36 2.31
CA ALA A 81 -2.45 -0.46 3.50
C ALA A 81 -2.92 0.50 4.61
N HIS A 82 -3.20 1.76 4.27
CA HIS A 82 -3.69 2.74 5.24
C HIS A 82 -5.05 2.36 5.83
N LEU A 83 -5.99 1.91 5.00
CA LEU A 83 -7.30 1.45 5.46
C LEU A 83 -7.18 0.24 6.39
N HIS A 84 -6.45 -0.80 5.99
CA HIS A 84 -6.28 -1.99 6.81
C HIS A 84 -5.49 -1.71 8.08
N THR A 85 -4.48 -0.85 8.03
CA THR A 85 -3.77 -0.40 9.23
C THR A 85 -4.74 0.33 10.15
N SER A 86 -5.52 1.29 9.66
CA SER A 86 -6.50 2.02 10.48
C SER A 86 -7.55 1.08 11.10
N LEU A 87 -8.01 0.06 10.37
CA LEU A 87 -9.00 -0.90 10.86
C LEU A 87 -8.41 -1.93 11.84
N THR A 88 -7.16 -2.34 11.64
CA THR A 88 -6.47 -3.33 12.50
C THR A 88 -5.95 -2.67 13.77
N VAL A 89 -5.36 -1.48 13.61
CA VAL A 89 -4.90 -0.59 14.66
C VAL A 89 -6.08 0.25 15.13
N LYS A 90 -7.16 -0.39 15.58
CA LYS A 90 -8.11 0.31 16.46
C LYS A 90 -7.36 0.79 17.70
N LYS A 91 -7.82 1.89 18.31
CA LYS A 91 -7.18 2.55 19.46
C LYS A 91 -6.68 1.58 20.55
N SER A 92 -7.46 0.54 20.84
CA SER A 92 -7.15 -0.47 21.87
C SER A 92 -5.83 -1.24 21.65
N SER A 93 -5.48 -1.56 20.40
CA SER A 93 -4.24 -2.30 20.11
C SER A 93 -3.05 -1.35 19.95
N PHE A 94 -3.28 -0.12 19.47
CA PHE A 94 -2.23 0.89 19.32
C PHE A 94 -1.52 1.20 20.63
N ASP A 95 -2.28 1.38 21.71
CA ASP A 95 -1.75 1.69 23.04
C ASP A 95 -0.79 0.59 23.55
N SER A 96 -0.98 -0.66 23.11
CA SER A 96 -0.11 -1.79 23.46
C SER A 96 1.07 -2.00 22.52
N ILE A 97 0.92 -1.65 21.23
CA ILE A 97 1.92 -1.91 20.18
C ILE A 97 2.90 -0.75 20.03
N ALA A 98 2.43 0.51 20.12
CA ALA A 98 3.26 1.69 19.90
C ALA A 98 4.46 1.79 20.87
N PRO A 99 4.32 1.51 22.19
CA PRO A 99 5.47 1.50 23.10
C PRO A 99 6.48 0.40 22.77
N LYS A 100 6.01 -0.78 22.34
CA LYS A 100 6.88 -1.90 21.94
C LYS A 100 7.66 -1.57 20.67
N LEU A 101 6.99 -0.93 19.70
CA LEU A 101 7.62 -0.44 18.47
C LEU A 101 8.67 0.63 18.77
N ALA A 102 8.37 1.58 19.66
CA ALA A 102 9.31 2.63 20.05
C ALA A 102 10.54 2.10 20.81
N LYS A 103 10.38 1.00 21.57
CA LYS A 103 11.47 0.33 22.30
C LYS A 103 12.32 -0.59 21.40
N MET A 104 11.89 -0.87 20.16
CA MET A 104 12.63 -1.73 19.24
C MET A 104 13.81 -1.01 18.61
N SER A 105 14.99 -1.63 18.67
CA SER A 105 16.20 -1.13 18.05
C SER A 105 16.54 -1.91 16.76
N ALA A 106 17.27 -1.29 15.84
CA ALA A 106 17.68 -1.92 14.59
C ALA A 106 18.57 -3.16 14.84
N GLU A 107 19.39 -3.12 15.88
CA GLU A 107 20.29 -4.21 16.27
C GLU A 107 19.51 -5.45 16.76
N ARG A 108 18.35 -5.23 17.40
CA ARG A 108 17.47 -6.32 17.81
C ARG A 108 16.82 -6.99 16.60
N LEU A 109 16.34 -6.20 15.65
CA LEU A 109 15.78 -6.71 14.40
C LEU A 109 16.81 -7.55 13.63
N ASP A 110 18.04 -7.05 13.47
CA ASP A 110 19.11 -7.77 12.77
C ASP A 110 19.50 -9.07 13.50
N ARG A 111 19.58 -9.03 14.85
CA ARG A 111 19.87 -10.23 15.66
C ARG A 111 18.82 -11.31 15.48
N VAL A 112 17.54 -10.96 15.58
CA VAL A 112 16.44 -11.91 15.40
C VAL A 112 16.40 -12.43 13.97
N ALA A 113 16.62 -11.56 12.97
CA ALA A 113 16.67 -11.97 11.57
C ALA A 113 17.78 -12.99 11.32
N ARG A 114 19.02 -12.74 11.79
CA ARG A 114 20.15 -13.66 11.67
C ARG A 114 19.93 -14.98 12.42
N HIS A 115 19.27 -14.94 13.57
CA HIS A 115 18.92 -16.15 14.33
C HIS A 115 17.96 -17.04 13.52
N LEU A 116 16.91 -16.44 12.95
CA LEU A 116 15.94 -17.16 12.12
C LEU A 116 16.55 -17.68 10.81
N GLU A 117 17.43 -16.90 10.17
CA GLU A 117 18.13 -17.31 8.94
C GLU A 117 19.02 -18.54 9.16
N LYS A 118 19.63 -18.66 10.34
CA LYS A 118 20.44 -19.83 10.74
C LYS A 118 19.60 -21.06 11.15
N GLY A 119 18.27 -20.98 11.06
CA GLY A 119 17.36 -22.06 11.45
C GLY A 119 17.10 -22.14 12.96
N GLY A 120 17.42 -21.09 13.71
CA GLY A 120 17.15 -21.02 15.15
C GLY A 120 15.64 -21.00 15.44
N LYS A 121 15.23 -21.61 16.57
CA LYS A 121 13.81 -21.73 16.93
C LYS A 121 13.31 -20.52 17.70
N GLU A 122 12.00 -20.22 17.60
CA GLU A 122 11.35 -19.15 18.38
C GLU A 122 11.43 -19.39 19.91
N SER A 123 11.64 -20.65 20.33
CA SER A 123 11.83 -21.05 21.73
C SER A 123 13.17 -20.60 22.31
N GLU A 124 14.17 -20.33 21.47
CA GLU A 124 15.54 -19.99 21.86
C GLU A 124 15.76 -18.48 21.98
N LEU A 125 14.76 -17.67 21.59
CA LEU A 125 14.81 -16.23 21.68
C LEU A 125 14.56 -15.75 23.11
N SER A 126 15.30 -14.71 23.51
CA SER A 126 15.06 -13.99 24.77
C SER A 126 13.63 -13.43 24.81
N GLY A 127 13.07 -13.27 26.01
CA GLY A 127 11.72 -12.72 26.20
C GLY A 127 11.51 -11.37 25.50
N GLU A 128 12.55 -10.53 25.45
CA GLU A 128 12.47 -9.23 24.77
C GLU A 128 12.62 -9.34 23.24
N ASP A 129 13.31 -10.37 22.74
CA ASP A 129 13.43 -10.63 21.30
C ASP A 129 12.14 -11.23 20.73
N ARG A 130 11.30 -11.84 21.57
CA ARG A 130 9.95 -12.31 21.20
C ARG A 130 8.97 -11.18 20.88
N ASP A 131 9.20 -9.98 21.39
CA ASP A 131 8.37 -8.81 21.01
C ASP A 131 8.52 -8.51 19.50
N VAL A 132 9.70 -8.78 18.91
CA VAL A 132 9.92 -8.65 17.46
C VAL A 132 9.01 -9.61 16.68
N LEU A 133 8.88 -10.86 17.14
CA LEU A 133 7.98 -11.84 16.51
C LEU A 133 6.52 -11.42 16.63
N THR A 134 6.13 -10.85 17.76
CA THR A 134 4.77 -10.34 17.97
C THR A 134 4.47 -9.20 17.00
N LEU A 135 5.38 -8.22 16.87
CA LEU A 135 5.23 -7.15 15.90
C LEU A 135 5.17 -7.69 14.46
N MET A 136 6.03 -8.64 14.11
CA MET A 136 6.02 -9.28 12.80
C MET A 136 4.68 -9.95 12.48
N ARG A 137 4.01 -10.58 13.47
CA ARG A 137 2.67 -11.15 13.29
C ARG A 137 1.61 -10.08 13.03
N GLU A 138 1.66 -8.96 13.75
CA GLU A 138 0.75 -7.82 13.51
C GLU A 138 0.96 -7.23 12.10
N VAL A 139 2.21 -6.99 11.71
CA VAL A 139 2.56 -6.49 10.36
C VAL A 139 2.17 -7.49 9.28
N SER A 140 2.38 -8.79 9.52
CA SER A 140 1.97 -9.84 8.59
C SER A 140 0.45 -9.88 8.42
N THR A 141 -0.30 -9.65 9.49
CA THR A 141 -1.77 -9.61 9.46
C THR A 141 -2.26 -8.47 8.57
N ILE A 142 -1.70 -7.27 8.73
CA ILE A 142 -2.05 -6.11 7.88
C ILE A 142 -1.61 -6.36 6.44
N SER A 143 -0.36 -6.79 6.23
CA SER A 143 0.18 -6.97 4.88
C SER A 143 -0.49 -8.08 4.11
N SER A 144 -1.03 -9.12 4.76
CA SER A 144 -1.78 -10.21 4.10
C SER A 144 -2.99 -9.73 3.31
N ARG A 145 -3.57 -8.58 3.68
CA ARG A 145 -4.69 -7.95 2.99
C ARG A 145 -4.27 -7.00 1.86
N ILE A 146 -2.98 -6.69 1.75
CA ILE A 146 -2.44 -5.83 0.69
C ILE A 146 -2.07 -6.71 -0.52
N PRO A 147 -2.74 -6.55 -1.67
CA PRO A 147 -2.46 -7.36 -2.85
C PRO A 147 -1.00 -7.25 -3.30
N GLY A 148 -0.37 -8.39 -3.57
CA GLY A 148 1.01 -8.47 -4.04
C GLY A 148 2.09 -8.40 -2.95
N SER A 149 1.72 -8.20 -1.68
CA SER A 149 2.65 -8.29 -0.56
C SER A 149 3.17 -9.73 -0.36
N SER A 150 4.30 -9.89 0.33
CA SER A 150 4.85 -11.23 0.65
C SER A 150 3.86 -12.08 1.45
N SER A 151 3.17 -11.50 2.43
CA SER A 151 2.17 -12.20 3.23
C SER A 151 0.93 -12.56 2.43
N ALA A 152 0.46 -11.70 1.51
CA ALA A 152 -0.65 -12.02 0.62
C ALA A 152 -0.32 -13.18 -0.33
N LYS A 153 0.91 -13.19 -0.88
CA LYS A 153 1.40 -14.32 -1.72
C LYS A 153 1.46 -15.63 -0.93
N LEU A 154 1.95 -15.59 0.31
CA LEU A 154 1.99 -16.78 1.18
C LEU A 154 0.58 -17.28 1.52
N HIS A 155 -0.35 -16.36 1.81
CA HIS A 155 -1.74 -16.70 2.09
C HIS A 155 -2.40 -17.41 0.89
N LEU A 156 -2.29 -16.83 -0.32
CA LEU A 156 -2.79 -17.45 -1.55
C LEU A 156 -2.15 -18.82 -1.81
N ARG A 157 -0.84 -18.97 -1.57
CA ARG A 157 -0.15 -20.26 -1.70
C ARG A 157 -0.71 -21.30 -0.73
N ASN A 158 -1.04 -20.89 0.49
CA ASN A 158 -1.62 -21.79 1.50
C ASN A 158 -3.06 -22.18 1.14
N GLU A 159 -3.86 -21.25 0.57
CA GLU A 159 -5.19 -21.57 0.05
C GLU A 159 -5.12 -22.60 -1.10
N ILE A 160 -4.20 -22.42 -2.05
CA ILE A 160 -3.99 -23.37 -3.16
C ILE A 160 -3.57 -24.76 -2.66
N ARG A 161 -2.78 -24.83 -1.58
CA ARG A 161 -2.32 -26.12 -1.00
C ARG A 161 -3.40 -26.82 -0.17
N ALA A 162 -4.42 -26.10 0.29
CA ALA A 162 -5.51 -26.64 1.08
C ALA A 162 -6.66 -27.19 0.22
N TYR A 163 -6.65 -26.86 -1.08
CA TYR A 163 -7.42 -27.53 -2.13
C TYR A 163 -6.76 -28.83 -2.55
#